data_AF-A0A814ZLC6-F1
#
_entry.id   AF-A0A814ZLC6-F1
#
_cell.length_a   1.000
_cell.length_b   1.000
_cell.length_c   1.000
_cell.angle_alpha   90.00
_cell.angle_beta   90.00
_cell.angle_gamma   90.00
#
_symmetry.space_group_name_H-M   'P 1'
#
loop_
_entity.id
_entity.type
_entity.pdbx_description
1 polymer ?
#
loop_
_entity_poly.entity_id
_entity_poly.type
_entity_poly.pdbx_seq_one_letter_code
_entity_poly.pdbx_strand_id
1 'polypeptide(L)'
;KRMEKKILQDLQFELNRPTSLQFLRRYSFVSSASDEQHSIGKYLIDLTLLDYHCINLKPSLIAASATYIALYLLTYKPDESFDYYWPEELRMMTPYKTYEHLSNGIKILATLLLKISTSKPILSEYNLLFKKYEPEHLSGASTFCVKQQKLVHKLANGCCL
;
A
#
# COMPACT_ATOMS: atom_id res chain seq x y z
N LYS A 1 27.82 21.57 4.36
CA LYS A 1 27.08 20.61 5.22
C LYS A 1 26.19 21.27 6.30
N ARG A 2 25.81 22.56 6.18
CA ARG A 2 25.00 23.24 7.22
C ARG A 2 23.60 22.63 7.39
N MET A 3 22.94 22.26 6.30
CA MET A 3 21.61 21.65 6.33
C MET A 3 21.61 20.24 6.92
N GLU A 4 22.57 19.40 6.53
CA GLU A 4 22.77 18.05 7.09
C GLU A 4 22.89 18.09 8.62
N LYS A 5 23.77 18.95 9.16
CA LYS A 5 23.94 19.09 10.60
C LYS A 5 22.66 19.56 11.30
N LYS A 6 21.93 20.50 10.71
CA LYS A 6 20.65 20.99 11.25
C LYS A 6 19.62 19.86 11.32
N ILE A 7 19.43 19.10 10.24
CA ILE A 7 18.48 17.96 10.21
C ILE A 7 18.82 16.93 11.28
N LEU A 8 20.10 16.55 11.41
CA LEU A 8 20.53 15.57 12.41
C LEU A 8 20.30 16.06 13.84
N GLN A 9 20.53 17.35 14.11
CA GLN A 9 20.28 17.97 15.41
C GLN A 9 18.77 18.03 15.72
N ASP A 10 17.95 18.44 14.76
CA ASP A 10 16.49 18.52 14.91
C ASP A 10 15.87 17.13 15.15
N LEU A 11 16.44 16.07 14.55
CA LEU A 11 16.05 14.67 14.77
C LEU A 11 16.71 14.04 16.00
N GLN A 12 17.56 14.76 16.73
CA GLN A 12 18.32 14.21 17.87
C GLN A 12 19.12 12.95 17.51
N PHE A 13 19.57 12.84 16.26
CA PHE A 13 20.23 11.66 15.69
C PHE A 13 19.37 10.36 15.71
N GLU A 14 18.06 10.45 15.92
CA GLU A 14 17.13 9.32 15.90
C GLU A 14 16.67 8.96 14.47
N LEU A 15 17.55 8.35 13.68
CA LEU A 15 17.28 7.99 12.28
C LEU A 15 16.59 6.63 12.10
N ASN A 16 16.44 5.84 13.17
CA ASN A 16 16.08 4.41 13.11
C ASN A 16 14.55 4.15 13.09
N ARG A 17 13.75 5.04 12.50
CA ARG A 17 12.30 4.84 12.46
C ARG A 17 11.92 3.77 11.42
N PRO A 18 11.06 2.80 11.76
CA PRO A 18 10.71 1.74 10.84
C PRO A 18 9.86 2.28 9.68
N THR A 19 10.21 1.92 8.46
CA THR A 19 9.51 2.35 7.25
C THR A 19 8.43 1.35 6.84
N SER A 20 7.43 1.80 6.08
CA SER A 20 6.37 0.93 5.56
C SER A 20 6.95 -0.22 4.72
N LEU A 21 8.05 0.03 4.00
CA LEU A 21 8.74 -0.99 3.21
C LEU A 21 9.32 -2.13 4.07
N GLN A 22 9.84 -1.83 5.26
CA GLN A 22 10.34 -2.86 6.18
C GLN A 22 9.21 -3.76 6.68
N PHE A 23 8.06 -3.16 7.02
CA PHE A 23 6.86 -3.93 7.38
C PHE A 23 6.35 -4.77 6.20
N LEU A 24 6.33 -4.23 4.99
CA LEU A 24 5.90 -4.98 3.80
C LEU A 24 6.77 -6.20 3.57
N ARG A 25 8.10 -6.09 3.68
CA ARG A 25 9.01 -7.25 3.57
C ARG A 25 8.66 -8.33 4.60
N ARG A 26 8.38 -7.94 5.84
CA ARG A 26 7.96 -8.88 6.89
C ARG A 26 6.61 -9.53 6.56
N TYR A 27 5.62 -8.75 6.11
CA TYR A 27 4.30 -9.28 5.79
C TYR A 27 4.36 -10.22 4.59
N SER A 28 5.08 -9.85 3.53
CA SER A 28 5.30 -10.72 2.37
C SER A 28 6.01 -12.01 2.73
N PHE A 29 6.97 -11.98 3.66
CA PHE A 29 7.61 -13.19 4.15
C PHE A 29 6.63 -14.09 4.90
N VAL A 30 5.87 -13.51 5.84
CA VAL A 30 4.90 -14.26 6.66
C VAL A 30 3.78 -14.88 5.82
N SER A 31 3.28 -14.15 4.83
CA SER A 31 2.19 -14.61 3.96
C SER A 31 2.66 -15.40 2.74
N SER A 32 3.97 -15.66 2.62
CA SER A 32 4.57 -16.28 1.42
C SER A 32 4.09 -15.61 0.12
N ALA A 33 4.13 -14.28 0.11
CA ALA A 33 3.58 -13.47 -0.97
C ALA A 33 4.34 -13.70 -2.28
N SER A 34 3.60 -13.69 -3.39
CA SER A 34 4.20 -13.74 -4.73
C SER A 34 4.94 -12.44 -5.06
N ASP A 35 5.81 -12.48 -6.07
CA ASP A 35 6.53 -11.30 -6.55
C ASP A 35 5.57 -10.21 -7.05
N GLU A 36 4.44 -10.60 -7.65
CA GLU A 36 3.39 -9.65 -8.05
C GLU A 36 2.76 -8.97 -6.84
N GLN A 37 2.41 -9.74 -5.80
CA GLN A 37 1.83 -9.22 -4.56
C GLN A 37 2.78 -8.23 -3.89
N HIS A 38 4.07 -8.58 -3.79
CA HIS A 38 5.08 -7.70 -3.22
C HIS A 38 5.28 -6.43 -4.06
N SER A 39 5.31 -6.56 -5.38
CA SER A 39 5.48 -5.43 -6.31
C SER A 39 4.30 -4.45 -6.25
N ILE A 40 3.07 -4.95 -6.20
CA ILE A 40 1.88 -4.12 -5.99
C ILE A 40 1.95 -3.43 -4.62
N GLY A 41 2.30 -4.17 -3.57
CA GLY A 41 2.48 -3.58 -2.23
C GLY A 41 3.49 -2.43 -2.23
N LYS A 42 4.63 -2.59 -2.90
CA LYS A 42 5.65 -1.53 -3.04
C LYS A 42 5.13 -0.32 -3.80
N TYR A 43 4.42 -0.54 -4.90
CA TYR A 43 3.79 0.54 -5.67
C TYR A 43 2.84 1.36 -4.80
N LEU A 44 1.95 0.71 -4.04
CA LEU A 44 1.01 1.37 -3.15
C LEU A 44 1.70 2.17 -2.03
N ILE A 45 2.76 1.62 -1.44
CA ILE A 45 3.56 2.34 -0.43
C ILE A 45 4.20 3.58 -1.03
N ASP A 46 4.84 3.48 -2.20
CA ASP A 46 5.46 4.63 -2.83
C ASP A 46 4.41 5.70 -3.21
N LEU A 47 3.20 5.30 -3.59
CA LEU A 47 2.10 6.25 -3.83
C LEU A 47 1.75 7.07 -2.58
N THR A 48 1.76 6.45 -1.40
CA THR A 48 1.45 7.15 -0.15
C THR A 48 2.43 8.27 0.18
N LEU A 49 3.65 8.22 -0.36
CA LEU A 49 4.65 9.28 -0.18
C LEU A 49 4.30 10.56 -0.94
N LEU A 50 3.40 10.47 -1.94
CA LEU A 50 2.95 11.58 -2.77
C LEU A 50 1.64 12.23 -2.28
N ASP A 51 0.95 11.63 -1.31
CA ASP A 51 -0.30 12.17 -0.76
C ASP A 51 -0.13 12.52 0.73
N TYR A 52 -0.25 13.82 1.03
CA TYR A 52 -0.14 14.37 2.38
C TYR A 52 -1.12 13.73 3.38
N HIS A 53 -2.29 13.27 2.95
CA HIS A 53 -3.27 12.64 3.85
C HIS A 53 -2.74 11.34 4.47
N CYS A 54 -1.76 10.69 3.83
CA CYS A 54 -1.17 9.44 4.32
C CYS A 54 -0.18 9.66 5.47
N ILE A 55 0.24 10.90 5.76
CA ILE A 55 1.24 11.21 6.80
C ILE A 55 0.80 10.79 8.21
N ASN A 56 -0.51 10.80 8.46
CA ASN A 56 -1.09 10.43 9.75
C ASN A 56 -1.22 8.92 9.94
N LEU A 57 -0.99 8.12 8.88
CA LEU A 57 -1.06 6.67 8.97
C LEU A 57 0.25 6.10 9.50
N LYS A 58 0.13 5.12 10.40
CA LYS A 58 1.30 4.39 10.89
C LYS A 58 1.94 3.61 9.72
N PRO A 59 3.28 3.57 9.60
CA PRO A 59 3.96 2.82 8.54
C PRO A 59 3.53 1.34 8.45
N SER A 60 3.29 0.71 9.60
CA SER A 60 2.80 -0.67 9.67
C SER A 60 1.37 -0.86 9.14
N LEU A 61 0.51 0.17 9.28
CA LEU A 61 -0.86 0.17 8.78
C LEU A 61 -0.88 0.39 7.26
N ILE A 62 -0.03 1.29 6.74
CA ILE A 62 0.15 1.48 5.30
C ILE A 62 0.59 0.16 4.66
N ALA A 63 1.61 -0.49 5.23
CA ALA A 63 2.09 -1.77 4.72
C ALA A 63 1.01 -2.86 4.75
N ALA A 64 0.24 -2.95 5.85
CA ALA A 64 -0.79 -3.99 5.99
C ALA A 64 -1.95 -3.75 5.01
N SER A 65 -2.36 -2.48 4.83
CA SER A 65 -3.39 -2.09 3.87
C SER A 65 -2.93 -2.35 2.44
N ALA A 66 -1.65 -2.07 2.12
CA ALA A 66 -1.08 -2.36 0.81
C ALA A 66 -1.03 -3.87 0.54
N THR A 67 -0.62 -4.69 1.51
CA THR A 67 -0.65 -6.16 1.42
C THR A 67 -2.07 -6.68 1.21
N TYR A 68 -3.04 -6.19 1.98
CA TYR A 68 -4.45 -6.56 1.83
C TYR A 68 -4.98 -6.22 0.44
N ILE A 69 -4.75 -4.99 -0.04
CA ILE A 69 -5.20 -4.56 -1.37
C ILE A 69 -4.54 -5.42 -2.46
N ALA A 70 -3.24 -5.72 -2.36
CA ALA A 70 -2.54 -6.57 -3.31
C ALA A 70 -3.16 -7.99 -3.38
N LEU A 71 -3.41 -8.61 -2.22
CA LEU A 71 -4.07 -9.90 -2.11
C LEU A 71 -5.48 -9.87 -2.69
N TYR A 72 -6.27 -8.86 -2.31
CA TYR A 72 -7.64 -8.67 -2.78
C TYR A 72 -7.71 -8.51 -4.29
N LEU A 73 -6.84 -7.69 -4.89
CA LEU A 73 -6.87 -7.45 -6.34
C LEU A 73 -6.39 -8.66 -7.16
N LEU A 74 -5.43 -9.45 -6.64
CA LEU A 74 -4.88 -10.60 -7.36
C LEU A 74 -5.71 -11.88 -7.22
N THR A 75 -6.37 -12.06 -6.08
CA THR A 75 -7.08 -13.32 -5.76
C THR A 75 -8.58 -13.14 -5.61
N TYR A 76 -9.11 -12.00 -6.09
CA TYR A 76 -10.51 -11.62 -5.93
C TYR A 76 -11.48 -12.74 -6.30
N LYS A 77 -12.35 -13.06 -5.34
CA LYS A 77 -13.51 -13.91 -5.49
C LYS A 77 -14.73 -13.21 -4.85
N PRO A 78 -15.90 -13.25 -5.49
CA PRO A 78 -17.12 -12.70 -4.89
C PRO A 78 -17.46 -13.44 -3.59
N ASP A 79 -18.07 -12.72 -2.65
CA ASP A 79 -18.64 -13.23 -1.39
C ASP A 79 -17.64 -13.88 -0.41
N GLU A 80 -16.34 -13.75 -0.67
CA GLU A 80 -15.29 -14.14 0.28
C GLU A 80 -15.16 -13.13 1.41
N SER A 81 -14.94 -13.65 2.61
CA SER A 81 -14.78 -12.84 3.82
C SER A 81 -13.42 -12.14 3.90
N PHE A 82 -13.31 -11.19 4.83
CA PHE A 82 -12.03 -10.58 5.20
C PHE A 82 -10.93 -11.63 5.47
N ASP A 83 -11.29 -12.76 6.07
CA ASP A 83 -10.33 -13.77 6.51
C ASP A 83 -9.66 -14.51 5.35
N TYR A 84 -10.31 -14.55 4.18
CA TYR A 84 -9.73 -15.06 2.95
C TYR A 84 -8.61 -14.14 2.43
N TYR A 85 -8.81 -12.82 2.51
CA TYR A 85 -7.87 -11.81 2.00
C TYR A 85 -6.82 -11.38 3.02
N TRP A 86 -7.02 -11.73 4.30
CA TRP A 86 -6.08 -11.47 5.38
C TRP A 86 -5.86 -12.76 6.19
N PRO A 87 -5.01 -13.69 5.71
CA PRO A 87 -4.89 -15.04 6.26
C PRO A 87 -4.36 -15.07 7.71
N GLU A 88 -4.53 -16.22 8.37
CA GLU A 88 -4.28 -16.39 9.81
C GLU A 88 -2.83 -16.07 10.20
N GLU A 89 -1.85 -16.37 9.34
CA GLU A 89 -0.44 -16.08 9.59
C GLU A 89 -0.21 -14.56 9.78
N LEU A 90 -0.88 -13.74 8.96
CA LEU A 90 -0.83 -12.29 9.06
C LEU A 90 -1.64 -11.79 10.25
N ARG A 91 -2.81 -12.38 10.53
CA ARG A 91 -3.54 -12.07 11.77
C ARG A 91 -2.65 -12.34 12.96
N MET A 92 -2.10 -13.54 13.15
CA MET A 92 -1.26 -13.91 14.30
C MET A 92 -0.05 -12.99 14.48
N MET A 93 0.69 -12.70 13.41
CA MET A 93 1.98 -11.99 13.48
C MET A 93 1.87 -10.45 13.52
N THR A 94 0.68 -9.90 13.30
CA THR A 94 0.44 -8.45 13.27
C THR A 94 -0.61 -8.04 14.32
N PRO A 95 -0.68 -6.74 14.70
CA PRO A 95 -1.78 -6.23 15.53
C PRO A 95 -3.11 -6.07 14.76
N TYR A 96 -3.12 -6.35 13.45
CA TYR A 96 -4.28 -6.16 12.58
C TYR A 96 -5.06 -7.48 12.47
N LYS A 97 -6.07 -7.66 13.32
CA LYS A 97 -6.84 -8.91 13.43
C LYS A 97 -8.19 -8.85 12.69
N THR A 98 -8.80 -7.66 12.61
CA THR A 98 -10.13 -7.45 12.04
C THR A 98 -10.08 -6.46 10.90
N TYR A 99 -11.11 -6.47 10.05
CA TYR A 99 -11.28 -5.48 8.98
C TYR A 99 -11.29 -4.06 9.54
N GLU A 100 -11.91 -3.82 10.70
CA GLU A 100 -11.99 -2.49 11.32
C GLU A 100 -10.60 -1.87 11.53
N HIS A 101 -9.61 -2.67 11.95
CA HIS A 101 -8.24 -2.19 12.15
C HIS A 101 -7.57 -1.71 10.85
N LEU A 102 -7.92 -2.30 9.70
CA LEU A 102 -7.34 -1.97 8.39
C LEU A 102 -8.22 -1.02 7.55
N SER A 103 -9.51 -0.94 7.86
CA SER A 103 -10.55 -0.28 7.04
C SER A 103 -10.17 1.13 6.61
N ASN A 104 -9.65 1.95 7.53
CA ASN A 104 -9.24 3.32 7.24
C ASN A 104 -8.07 3.37 6.24
N GLY A 105 -7.04 2.55 6.45
CA GLY A 105 -5.89 2.49 5.57
C GLY A 105 -6.27 1.97 4.18
N ILE A 106 -7.09 0.91 4.11
CA ILE A 106 -7.61 0.36 2.86
C ILE A 106 -8.38 1.43 2.07
N LYS A 107 -9.31 2.14 2.72
CA LYS A 107 -10.11 3.19 2.07
C LYS A 107 -9.24 4.32 1.54
N ILE A 108 -8.30 4.82 2.33
CA ILE A 108 -7.40 5.92 1.91
C ILE A 108 -6.55 5.49 0.70
N LEU A 109 -5.91 4.32 0.75
CA LEU A 109 -5.09 3.83 -0.35
C LEU A 109 -5.92 3.54 -1.61
N ALA A 110 -7.12 2.99 -1.45
CA ALA A 110 -8.03 2.76 -2.57
C ALA A 110 -8.49 4.08 -3.21
N THR A 111 -8.87 5.09 -2.40
CA THR A 111 -9.19 6.43 -2.90
C THR A 111 -8.01 7.06 -3.62
N LEU A 112 -6.78 6.87 -3.11
CA LEU A 112 -5.57 7.36 -3.76
C LEU A 112 -5.38 6.73 -5.16
N LEU A 113 -5.55 5.41 -5.29
CA LEU A 113 -5.52 4.72 -6.58
C LEU A 113 -6.56 5.26 -7.58
N LEU A 114 -7.79 5.50 -7.11
CA LEU A 114 -8.84 6.07 -7.95
C LEU A 114 -8.49 7.48 -8.41
N LYS A 115 -8.01 8.34 -7.50
CA LYS A 115 -7.57 9.70 -7.84
C LYS A 115 -6.57 9.67 -8.99
N ILE A 116 -5.53 8.84 -8.89
CA ILE A 116 -4.47 8.72 -9.90
C ILE A 116 -5.02 8.23 -11.24
N SER A 117 -6.01 7.33 -11.21
CA SER A 117 -6.61 6.76 -12.42
C SER A 117 -7.53 7.75 -13.14
N THR A 118 -8.26 8.58 -12.37
CA THR A 118 -9.13 9.63 -12.93
C THR A 118 -8.37 10.87 -13.36
N SER A 119 -7.28 11.21 -12.67
CA SER A 119 -6.44 12.35 -12.99
C SER A 119 -5.30 11.92 -13.92
N LYS A 120 -5.62 11.64 -15.20
CA LYS A 120 -4.61 11.75 -16.27
C LYS A 120 -4.05 13.18 -16.28
N PRO A 121 -2.75 13.38 -16.49
CA PRO A 121 -1.86 13.66 -15.39
C PRO A 121 -1.61 15.15 -15.20
N ILE A 122 -2.04 15.67 -14.06
CA ILE A 122 -1.79 17.08 -13.68
C ILE A 122 -0.47 17.23 -12.90
N LEU A 123 0.11 16.13 -12.40
CA LEU A 123 1.35 16.14 -11.61
C LEU A 123 2.38 15.17 -12.19
N SER A 124 3.55 15.70 -12.57
CA SER A 124 4.67 14.94 -13.16
C SER A 124 5.15 13.79 -12.28
N GLU A 125 5.04 13.91 -10.96
CA GLU A 125 5.54 12.94 -9.97
C GLU A 125 4.76 11.62 -9.99
N TYR A 126 3.43 11.66 -10.09
CA TYR A 126 2.60 10.46 -10.20
C TYR A 126 2.88 9.69 -11.50
N ASN A 127 3.14 10.40 -12.61
CA ASN A 127 3.55 9.79 -13.86
C ASN A 127 4.90 9.10 -13.77
N LEU A 128 5.88 9.71 -13.09
CA LEU A 128 7.20 9.11 -12.90
C LEU A 128 7.08 7.81 -12.11
N LEU A 129 6.27 7.83 -11.04
CA LEU A 129 6.04 6.65 -10.23
C LEU A 129 5.24 5.57 -10.98
N PHE A 130 4.24 5.97 -11.76
CA PHE A 130 3.49 5.05 -12.63
C PHE A 130 4.44 4.35 -13.61
N LYS A 131 5.29 5.10 -14.32
CA LYS A 131 6.29 4.58 -15.25
C LYS A 131 7.35 3.72 -14.57
N LYS A 132 7.73 4.04 -13.32
CA LYS A 132 8.66 3.22 -12.53
C LYS A 132 8.14 1.80 -12.33
N TYR A 133 6.84 1.63 -12.11
CA TYR A 133 6.19 0.33 -11.83
C TYR A 133 5.43 -0.27 -13.03
N GLU A 134 5.57 0.32 -14.21
CA GLU A 134 4.99 -0.17 -15.47
C GLU A 134 5.72 -1.40 -16.07
N PRO A 135 7.06 -1.53 -15.97
CA PRO A 135 7.78 -2.66 -16.57
C PRO A 135 7.42 -4.04 -16.00
N GLU A 136 7.58 -5.08 -16.82
CA GLU A 136 7.24 -6.48 -16.47
C GLU A 136 8.06 -7.05 -15.30
N HIS A 137 9.31 -6.62 -15.11
CA HIS A 137 10.13 -7.07 -13.98
C HIS A 137 9.60 -6.59 -12.61
N LEU A 138 8.66 -5.63 -12.61
CA LEU A 138 7.87 -5.21 -11.44
C LEU A 138 6.40 -5.62 -11.59
N SER A 139 6.16 -6.68 -12.36
CA SER A 139 4.86 -7.29 -12.62
C SER A 139 3.84 -6.34 -13.27
N GLY A 140 4.29 -5.22 -13.86
CA GLY A 140 3.41 -4.18 -14.37
C GLY A 140 2.42 -3.66 -13.30
N ALA A 141 2.84 -3.60 -12.04
CA ALA A 141 2.00 -3.32 -10.88
C ALA A 141 1.12 -2.06 -11.04
N SER A 142 1.65 -0.98 -11.64
CA SER A 142 0.90 0.25 -11.86
C SER A 142 -0.24 0.05 -12.88
N THR A 143 0.07 -0.55 -14.03
CA THR A 143 -0.89 -0.90 -15.08
C THR A 143 -1.94 -1.89 -14.58
N PHE A 144 -1.53 -2.88 -13.78
CA PHE A 144 -2.44 -3.85 -13.18
C PHE A 144 -3.47 -3.17 -12.26
N CYS A 145 -3.01 -2.32 -11.32
CA CYS A 145 -3.90 -1.60 -10.42
C CYS A 145 -4.90 -0.72 -11.18
N VAL A 146 -4.45 -0.04 -12.25
CA VAL A 146 -5.33 0.80 -13.06
C VAL A 146 -6.39 -0.03 -13.79
N LYS A 147 -6.09 -1.26 -14.24
CA LYS A 147 -7.07 -2.14 -14.88
C LYS A 147 -8.18 -2.61 -13.92
N GLN A 148 -7.93 -2.62 -12.61
CA GLN A 148 -8.84 -3.13 -11.59
C GLN A 148 -9.78 -2.08 -10.95
N GLN A 149 -10.08 -0.97 -11.63
CA GLN A 149 -10.88 0.15 -11.07
C GLN A 149 -12.16 -0.27 -10.35
N LYS A 150 -12.91 -1.24 -10.92
CA LYS A 150 -14.18 -1.70 -10.33
C LYS A 150 -13.97 -2.26 -8.92
N LEU A 151 -12.92 -3.04 -8.71
CA LEU A 151 -12.57 -3.62 -7.41
C LEU A 151 -12.04 -2.56 -6.44
N VAL A 152 -11.23 -1.63 -6.95
CA VAL A 152 -10.71 -0.50 -6.17
C VAL A 152 -11.85 0.41 -5.70
N HIS A 153 -12.87 0.65 -6.52
CA HIS A 153 -14.08 1.38 -6.12
C HIS A 153 -14.83 0.69 -4.97
N LYS A 154 -14.95 -0.64 -4.98
CA LYS A 154 -15.55 -1.39 -3.86
C LYS A 154 -14.77 -1.18 -2.56
N LEU A 155 -13.44 -1.26 -2.62
CA LEU A 155 -12.57 -1.04 -1.47
C LEU A 155 -12.68 0.38 -0.92
N ALA A 156 -12.71 1.40 -1.78
CA ALA A 156 -12.85 2.79 -1.39
C ALA A 156 -14.17 3.09 -0.67
N ASN A 157 -15.26 2.45 -1.09
CA ASN A 157 -16.58 2.60 -0.48
C ASN A 157 -16.80 1.72 0.75
N GLY A 158 -15.87 0.81 1.07
CA GLY A 158 -15.98 -0.12 2.19
C GLY A 158 -16.97 -1.27 1.96
N CYS A 159 -17.29 -1.60 0.71
CA CYS A 159 -18.23 -2.67 0.35
C CYS A 159 -17.59 -4.07 0.35
N CYS A 160 -16.64 -4.32 1.26
CA CYS A 160 -15.94 -5.61 1.38
C CYS A 160 -16.52 -6.48 2.51
N LEU A 161 -17.82 -6.34 2.76
CA LEU A 161 -18.60 -7.14 3.71
C LEU A 161 -19.73 -7.84 2.97
#